data_AF-A0A2V6I6X3-F1
#
_entry.id   AF-A0A2V6I6X3-F1
#
_cell.length_a   1.000
_cell.length_b   1.000
_cell.length_c   1.000
_cell.angle_alpha   90.00
_cell.angle_beta   90.00
_cell.angle_gamma   90.00
#
_symmetry.space_group_name_H-M   'P 1'
#
loop_
_entity.id
_entity.type
_entity.pdbx_description
1 polymer ?
#
loop_
_entity_poly.entity_id
_entity_poly.type
_entity_poly.pdbx_seq_one_letter_code
_entity_poly.pdbx_strand_id
1 'polypeptide(L)'
;MQLVVIFIFSATLANGLLAGGDVDRWLVGMPAWQSVGVLGWAKYSRLADLGSGFVLYPLLAIGGTLLSLAAAATFMRQAKHERFVAIPVYAAAALAVAGLLMTVKAAPFMLSLRHIGNEEVALLKQCLQWI
;
A
#
# COMPACT_ATOMS: atom_id res chain seq x y z
N MET A 1 -1.90 -2.73 -29.26
CA MET A 1 -1.89 -3.98 -28.46
C MET A 1 -0.63 -4.17 -27.62
N GLN A 2 0.59 -4.16 -28.18
CA GLN A 2 1.84 -4.41 -27.42
C GLN A 2 2.02 -3.51 -26.18
N LEU A 3 1.83 -2.19 -26.31
CA LEU A 3 1.93 -1.25 -25.18
C LEU A 3 0.94 -1.55 -24.05
N VAL A 4 -0.29 -1.93 -24.37
CA VAL A 4 -1.29 -2.27 -23.35
C VAL A 4 -0.87 -3.52 -22.59
N VAL A 5 -0.37 -4.54 -23.28
CA VAL A 5 0.10 -5.77 -22.62
C VAL A 5 1.28 -5.47 -21.70
N ILE A 6 2.22 -4.60 -22.12
CA ILE A 6 3.34 -4.17 -21.28
C ILE A 6 2.83 -3.47 -20.02
N PHE A 7 1.91 -2.52 -20.15
CA PHE A 7 1.36 -1.83 -18.98
C PHE A 7 0.57 -2.77 -18.07
N ILE A 8 -0.23 -3.68 -18.62
CA ILE A 8 -0.94 -4.69 -17.84
C ILE A 8 0.06 -5.54 -17.07
N PHE A 9 1.08 -6.09 -17.74
CA PHE A 9 2.07 -6.96 -17.10
C PHE A 9 2.82 -6.23 -15.97
N SER A 10 3.32 -5.03 -16.25
CA SER A 10 4.03 -4.22 -15.25
C SER A 10 3.12 -3.81 -14.09
N ALA A 11 1.87 -3.44 -14.37
CA ALA A 11 0.88 -3.13 -13.34
C ALA A 11 0.57 -4.36 -12.48
N THR A 12 0.39 -5.53 -13.09
CA THR A 12 0.17 -6.80 -12.39
C THR A 12 1.34 -7.14 -11.49
N LEU A 13 2.58 -6.96 -11.96
CA LEU A 13 3.77 -7.20 -11.15
C LEU A 13 3.83 -6.26 -9.93
N ALA A 14 3.70 -4.96 -10.15
CA ALA A 14 3.78 -3.96 -9.08
C ALA A 14 2.65 -4.11 -8.05
N ASN A 15 1.40 -4.20 -8.53
CA ASN A 15 0.24 -4.34 -7.66
C ASN A 15 0.18 -5.72 -7.00
N GLY A 16 0.69 -6.77 -7.67
CA GLY A 16 0.78 -8.11 -7.10
C GLY A 16 1.77 -8.20 -5.94
N LEU A 17 2.94 -7.56 -6.07
CA LEU A 17 3.90 -7.44 -4.96
C LEU A 17 3.31 -6.67 -3.78
N LEU A 18 2.62 -5.55 -4.05
CA LEU A 18 1.95 -4.76 -3.02
C LEU A 18 0.86 -5.58 -2.31
N ALA A 19 -0.03 -6.22 -3.08
CA ALA A 19 -1.09 -7.07 -2.55
C ALA A 19 -0.55 -8.26 -1.75
N GLY A 20 0.58 -8.85 -2.16
CA GLY A 20 1.26 -9.88 -1.39
C GLY A 20 1.72 -9.37 -0.02
N GLY A 21 2.27 -8.16 0.03
CA GLY A 21 2.62 -7.48 1.28
C GLY A 21 1.39 -7.21 2.16
N ASP A 22 0.27 -6.79 1.58
CA ASP A 22 -0.98 -6.58 2.32
C ASP A 22 -1.54 -7.89 2.90
N VAL A 23 -1.47 -8.99 2.14
CA VAL A 23 -1.89 -10.33 2.60
C VAL A 23 -1.01 -10.80 3.75
N ASP A 24 0.32 -10.68 3.65
CA ASP A 24 1.24 -11.00 4.75
C ASP A 24 0.94 -10.14 5.98
N ARG A 25 0.77 -8.83 5.78
CA ARG A 25 0.42 -7.89 6.87
C ARG A 25 -0.86 -8.32 7.57
N TRP A 26 -1.89 -8.70 6.83
CA TRP A 26 -3.19 -9.05 7.39
C TRP A 26 -3.22 -10.42 8.06
N LEU A 27 -2.58 -11.43 7.45
CA LEU A 27 -2.60 -12.81 7.95
C LEU A 27 -1.53 -13.11 9.01
N VAL A 28 -0.38 -12.46 8.92
CA VAL A 28 0.77 -12.72 9.80
C VAL A 28 1.02 -11.53 10.72
N GLY A 29 1.07 -10.32 10.15
CA GLY A 29 1.37 -9.10 10.90
C GLY A 29 0.31 -8.75 11.96
N MET A 30 -0.98 -8.77 11.59
CA MET A 30 -2.07 -8.35 12.49
C MET A 30 -2.25 -9.31 13.68
N PRO A 31 -2.18 -10.64 13.53
CA PRO A 31 -2.16 -11.54 14.69
C PRO A 31 -0.94 -11.31 15.59
N ALA A 32 0.25 -11.09 15.02
CA ALA A 32 1.45 -10.78 15.79
C ALA A 32 1.30 -9.45 16.57
N TRP A 33 0.65 -8.44 15.97
CA TRP A 33 0.35 -7.16 16.63
C TRP A 33 -0.41 -7.33 17.94
N GLN A 34 -1.39 -8.25 17.98
CA GLN A 34 -2.16 -8.53 19.20
C GLN A 34 -1.28 -9.01 20.37
N SER A 35 -0.14 -9.66 20.06
CA SER A 35 0.80 -10.15 21.06
C SER A 35 1.85 -9.11 21.46
N VAL A 36 2.37 -8.32 20.51
CA VAL A 36 3.43 -7.33 20.78
C VAL A 36 2.90 -5.98 21.30
N GLY A 37 1.60 -5.72 21.11
CA GLY A 37 0.93 -4.49 21.53
C GLY A 37 1.35 -3.25 20.73
N VAL A 38 0.69 -2.12 21.03
CA VAL A 38 0.84 -0.84 20.31
C VAL A 38 2.29 -0.37 20.22
N LEU A 39 3.05 -0.56 21.29
CA LEU A 39 4.37 0.06 21.44
C LEU A 39 5.46 -0.77 20.75
N GLY A 40 5.33 -2.10 20.80
CA GLY A 40 6.17 -3.01 20.01
C GLY A 40 5.91 -2.80 18.51
N TRP A 41 4.64 -2.67 18.14
CA TRP A 41 4.22 -2.38 16.76
C TRP A 41 4.74 -1.04 16.25
N ALA A 42 4.62 0.04 17.03
CA ALA A 42 5.14 1.36 16.65
C ALA A 42 6.66 1.33 16.41
N LYS A 43 7.42 0.61 17.26
CA LYS A 43 8.87 0.42 17.06
C LYS A 43 9.16 -0.36 15.78
N TYR A 44 8.44 -1.46 15.53
CA TYR A 44 8.55 -2.24 14.30
C TYR A 44 8.25 -1.40 13.06
N SER A 45 7.08 -0.74 13.02
CA SER A 45 6.64 0.08 11.90
C SER A 45 7.57 1.25 11.61
N ARG A 46 8.20 1.86 12.64
CA ARG A 46 9.22 2.89 12.39
C ARG A 46 10.48 2.33 11.71
N LEU A 47 10.88 1.10 12.02
CA LEU A 47 12.07 0.48 11.41
C LEU A 47 11.77 -0.13 10.04
N ALA A 48 10.62 -0.78 9.89
CA ALA A 48 10.20 -1.44 8.66
C ALA A 48 9.52 -0.45 7.70
N ASP A 49 8.41 0.14 8.12
CA ASP A 49 7.53 0.94 7.27
C ASP A 49 8.08 2.34 6.99
N LEU A 50 8.77 2.97 7.96
CA LEU A 50 9.48 4.25 7.77
C LEU A 50 10.97 4.07 7.42
N GLY A 51 11.48 2.85 7.47
CA GLY A 51 12.80 2.49 6.95
C GLY A 51 12.71 2.16 5.46
N SER A 52 12.89 0.89 5.11
CA SER A 52 12.82 0.43 3.71
C SER A 52 11.44 0.64 3.07
N GLY A 53 10.37 0.51 3.86
CA GLY A 53 8.99 0.70 3.41
C GLY A 53 8.68 2.13 2.93
N PHE A 54 9.45 3.11 3.40
CA PHE A 54 9.21 4.53 3.09
C PHE A 54 9.32 4.84 1.60
N VAL A 55 10.20 4.12 0.90
CA VAL A 55 10.35 4.23 -0.56
C VAL A 55 9.59 3.13 -1.27
N LEU A 56 9.67 1.90 -0.76
CA LEU A 56 9.10 0.74 -1.44
C LEU A 56 7.58 0.83 -1.59
N TYR A 57 6.85 1.17 -0.52
CA TYR A 57 5.37 1.15 -0.58
C TYR A 57 4.81 2.25 -1.48
N PRO A 58 5.25 3.52 -1.40
CA PRO A 58 4.76 4.55 -2.31
C PRO A 58 5.14 4.28 -3.77
N LEU A 59 6.33 3.72 -4.01
CA LEU A 59 6.76 3.33 -5.36
C LEU A 59 5.80 2.28 -5.95
N LEU A 60 5.48 1.24 -5.19
CA LEU A 60 4.56 0.19 -5.65
C LEU A 60 3.12 0.69 -5.77
N ALA A 61 2.62 1.46 -4.80
CA ALA A 61 1.23 1.93 -4.78
C ALA A 61 0.96 3.01 -5.86
N ILE A 62 1.81 4.03 -5.94
CA ILE A 62 1.67 5.11 -6.93
C ILE A 62 2.06 4.58 -8.31
N GLY A 63 3.20 3.90 -8.42
CA GLY A 63 3.67 3.33 -9.69
C GLY A 63 2.69 2.31 -10.26
N GLY A 64 2.21 1.38 -9.44
CA GLY A 64 1.19 0.39 -9.82
C GLY A 64 -0.12 1.03 -10.27
N THR A 65 -0.57 2.07 -9.57
CA THR A 65 -1.77 2.85 -9.98
C THR A 65 -1.56 3.55 -11.31
N LEU A 66 -0.42 4.23 -11.50
CA LEU A 66 -0.10 4.93 -12.76
C LEU A 66 -0.01 3.95 -13.94
N LEU A 67 0.59 2.77 -13.75
CA LEU A 67 0.66 1.72 -14.77
C LEU A 67 -0.74 1.18 -15.13
N SER A 68 -1.61 0.95 -14.13
CA SER A 68 -3.00 0.54 -14.37
C SER A 68 -3.80 1.61 -15.13
N LEU A 69 -3.61 2.88 -14.79
CA LEU A 69 -4.23 4.01 -15.52
C LEU A 69 -3.69 4.13 -16.95
N ALA A 70 -2.39 3.94 -17.15
CA ALA A 70 -1.78 3.93 -18.48
C ALA A 70 -2.29 2.77 -19.34
N ALA A 71 -2.48 1.59 -18.75
CA ALA A 71 -3.10 0.44 -19.40
C ALA A 71 -4.54 0.78 -19.85
N ALA A 72 -5.36 1.33 -18.95
CA ALA A 72 -6.72 1.74 -19.24
C ALA A 72 -6.79 2.81 -20.33
N ALA A 73 -6.01 3.89 -20.22
CA ALA A 73 -5.99 4.98 -21.19
C ALA A 73 -5.53 4.53 -22.58
N THR A 74 -4.50 3.67 -22.63
CA THR A 74 -4.01 3.12 -23.91
C THR A 74 -5.01 2.13 -24.50
N PHE A 75 -5.71 1.35 -23.66
CA PHE A 75 -6.77 0.45 -24.09
C PHE A 75 -7.98 1.21 -24.65
N MET A 76 -8.40 2.32 -24.02
CA MET A 76 -9.48 3.20 -24.49
C MET A 76 -9.25 3.76 -25.89
N ARG A 77 -8.00 3.94 -26.31
CA ARG A 77 -7.65 4.48 -27.63
C ARG A 77 -7.68 3.43 -28.75
N GLN A 78 -7.94 2.16 -28.45
CA GLN A 78 -8.00 1.11 -29.47
C GLN A 78 -9.37 1.06 -30.16
N ALA A 79 -9.39 1.02 -31.49
CA ALA A 79 -10.63 1.05 -32.27
C ALA A 79 -11.54 -0.19 -32.10
N LYS A 80 -11.01 -1.31 -31.57
CA LYS A 80 -11.76 -2.53 -31.28
C LYS A 80 -11.61 -2.87 -29.80
N HIS A 81 -12.70 -2.77 -29.05
CA HIS A 81 -12.73 -3.16 -27.64
C HIS A 81 -13.38 -4.54 -27.50
N GLU A 82 -12.59 -5.53 -27.11
CA GLU A 82 -13.14 -6.77 -26.60
C GLU A 82 -13.61 -6.55 -25.15
N ARG A 83 -14.92 -6.66 -24.94
CA ARG A 83 -15.55 -6.36 -23.64
C ARG A 83 -14.99 -7.20 -22.50
N PHE A 84 -14.59 -8.44 -22.80
CA PHE A 84 -13.97 -9.37 -21.86
C PHE A 84 -12.61 -8.88 -21.32
N VAL A 85 -11.84 -8.15 -22.13
CA VAL A 85 -10.57 -7.53 -21.72
C VAL A 85 -10.80 -6.15 -21.09
N ALA A 86 -11.80 -5.42 -21.56
CA ALA A 86 -12.11 -4.07 -21.09
C ALA A 86 -12.46 -4.03 -19.59
N ILE A 87 -13.32 -4.94 -19.15
CA ILE A 87 -13.82 -4.99 -17.76
C ILE A 87 -12.65 -5.12 -16.75
N PRO A 88 -11.77 -6.12 -16.83
CA PRO A 88 -10.69 -6.26 -15.84
C PRO A 88 -9.68 -5.11 -15.91
N VAL A 89 -9.39 -4.55 -17.09
CA VAL A 89 -8.48 -3.40 -17.21
C VAL A 89 -9.03 -2.17 -16.50
N TYR A 90 -10.29 -1.83 -16.72
CA TYR A 90 -10.92 -0.68 -16.06
C TYR A 90 -11.16 -0.93 -14.56
N ALA A 91 -11.57 -2.14 -14.19
CA ALA A 91 -11.74 -2.51 -12.79
C ALA A 91 -10.40 -2.43 -12.02
N ALA A 92 -9.31 -2.93 -12.59
CA ALA A 92 -7.98 -2.83 -11.98
C ALA A 92 -7.55 -1.38 -11.78
N ALA A 93 -7.76 -0.51 -12.77
CA ALA A 93 -7.47 0.92 -12.64
C ALA A 93 -8.33 1.60 -11.56
N ALA A 94 -9.63 1.32 -11.53
CA ALA A 94 -10.54 1.87 -10.53
C ALA A 94 -10.19 1.41 -9.11
N LEU A 95 -9.90 0.12 -8.93
CA LEU A 95 -9.51 -0.47 -7.65
C LEU A 95 -8.16 0.08 -7.16
N ALA A 96 -7.18 0.25 -8.06
CA ALA A 96 -5.88 0.82 -7.70
C ALA A 96 -6.02 2.28 -7.21
N VAL A 97 -6.82 3.09 -7.92
CA VAL A 97 -7.14 4.46 -7.47
C VAL A 97 -7.87 4.45 -6.13
N ALA A 98 -8.87 3.59 -5.96
CA ALA A 98 -9.61 3.48 -4.71
C ALA A 98 -8.68 3.09 -3.55
N GLY A 99 -7.78 2.12 -3.75
CA GLY A 99 -6.78 1.73 -2.76
C GLY A 99 -5.88 2.90 -2.35
N LEU A 100 -5.35 3.64 -3.32
CA LEU A 100 -4.52 4.82 -3.06
C LEU A 100 -5.27 5.91 -2.28
N LEU A 101 -6.56 6.13 -2.58
CA LEU A 101 -7.40 7.08 -1.85
C LEU A 101 -7.62 6.66 -0.40
N MET A 102 -7.74 5.37 -0.10
CA MET A 102 -7.83 4.88 1.27
C MET A 102 -6.56 5.17 2.06
N THR A 103 -5.39 5.15 1.41
CA THR A 103 -4.10 5.46 2.04
C THR A 103 -3.94 6.93 2.42
N VAL A 104 -4.66 7.87 1.79
CA VAL A 104 -4.57 9.31 2.10
C VAL A 104 -4.83 9.60 3.58
N LYS A 105 -5.76 8.88 4.21
CA LYS A 105 -6.04 9.01 5.65
C LYS A 105 -5.02 8.27 6.52
N ALA A 106 -4.48 7.14 6.05
CA ALA A 106 -3.56 6.31 6.82
C ALA A 106 -2.12 6.86 6.86
N ALA A 107 -1.67 7.45 5.74
CA ALA A 107 -0.33 8.01 5.60
C ALA A 107 0.07 9.01 6.70
N PRO A 108 -0.73 10.03 7.07
CA PRO A 108 -0.32 10.99 8.10
C PRO A 108 -0.10 10.35 9.47
N PHE A 109 -0.89 9.33 9.85
CA PHE A 109 -0.68 8.60 11.10
C PHE A 109 0.60 7.77 11.09
N MET A 110 0.95 7.14 9.96
CA MET A 110 2.21 6.42 9.84
C MET A 110 3.40 7.39 9.87
N LEU A 111 3.32 8.52 9.16
CA LEU A 111 4.39 9.51 9.09
C LEU A 111 4.61 10.26 10.42
N SER A 112 3.59 10.39 11.27
CA SER A 112 3.75 11.01 12.58
C SER A 112 4.64 10.16 13.51
N LEU A 113 4.72 8.83 13.32
CA LEU A 113 5.64 7.95 14.07
C LEU A 113 7.12 8.31 13.91
N ARG A 114 7.47 9.09 12.87
CA ARG A 114 8.83 9.62 12.70
C ARG A 114 9.20 10.61 13.80
N HIS A 115 8.22 11.35 14.31
CA HIS A 115 8.41 12.43 15.26
C HIS A 115 8.20 11.97 16.71
N ILE A 116 7.44 10.89 16.92
CA ILE A 116 7.23 10.34 18.26
C ILE A 116 8.50 9.61 18.72
N GLY A 117 9.19 10.22 19.69
CA GLY A 117 10.46 9.75 20.24
C GLY A 117 10.30 8.51 21.13
N ASN A 118 11.36 7.71 21.28
CA ASN A 118 11.33 6.54 22.19
C ASN A 118 11.06 6.92 23.65
N GLU A 119 11.48 8.12 24.04
CA GLU A 119 11.28 8.67 25.39
C GLU A 119 9.82 9.04 25.64
N GLU A 120 9.15 9.66 24.67
CA GLU A 120 7.71 9.99 24.74
C GLU A 120 6.85 8.72 24.82
N VAL A 121 7.25 7.68 24.09
CA VAL A 121 6.64 6.34 24.13
C VAL A 121 6.86 5.65 25.49
N ALA A 122 8.03 5.83 26.09
CA ALA A 122 8.35 5.29 27.41
C ALA A 122 7.61 6.04 28.54
N LEU A 123 7.47 7.36 28.42
CA LEU A 123 6.67 8.20 29.33
C LEU A 123 5.19 7.83 29.27
N LEU A 124 4.62 7.66 28.07
CA LEU A 124 3.24 7.20 27.89
C LEU A 124 3.00 5.81 28.51
N LYS A 125 3.93 4.88 28.31
CA LYS A 125 3.93 3.57 28.98
C LYS A 125 3.89 3.72 30.50
N GLN A 126 4.72 4.59 31.04
CA GLN A 126 4.83 4.79 32.47
C GLN A 126 3.52 5.33 33.03
N CYS A 127 2.92 6.36 32.41
CA CYS A 127 1.60 6.89 32.80
C CYS A 127 0.48 5.84 32.77
N LEU A 128 0.45 4.96 31.77
CA LEU A 128 -0.54 3.88 31.65
C LEU A 128 -0.42 2.80 32.76
N GLN A 129 0.69 2.72 33.47
CA GLN A 129 0.86 1.79 34.60
C GLN A 129 0.31 2.34 35.93
N TRP A 130 -0.03 3.62 35.99
CA TRP A 130 -0.55 4.30 37.19
C TRP A 130 -2.07 4.53 37.18
N ILE A 131 -2.77 4.03 36.16
CA ILE A 131 -4.24 4.05 36.02
C ILE A 131 -4.73 2.61 36.13
#